data_AF-A0A7C5AN00-F1
#
_entry.id   AF-A0A7C5AN00-F1
#
_cell.length_a   1.000
_cell.length_b   1.000
_cell.length_c   1.000
_cell.angle_alpha   90.00
_cell.angle_beta   90.00
_cell.angle_gamma   90.00
#
_symmetry.space_group_name_H-M   'P 1'
#
loop_
_entity.id
_entity.type
_entity.pdbx_description
1 polymer ?
#
loop_
_entity_poly.entity_id
_entity_poly.type
_entity_poly.pdbx_seq_one_letter_code
_entity_poly.pdbx_strand_id
1 'polypeptide(L)' 'MKEETRQFIKELLRGGGQASAIGLSLVLAIVIGGGLGYWLYQATGNSYWFYLGLLLGIIAGFRNLYVMSKKYRK' A
#
# COMPACT_ATOMS: atom_id res chain seq x y z
N MET A 1 10.63 -11.16 11.88
CA MET A 1 9.77 -10.78 10.73
C MET A 1 8.93 -11.98 10.36
N LYS A 2 7.61 -11.80 10.31
CA LYS A 2 6.60 -12.86 10.38
C LYS A 2 6.52 -13.70 9.09
N GLU A 3 6.32 -15.01 9.25
CA GLU A 3 6.02 -15.98 8.18
C GLU A 3 4.80 -15.60 7.30
N GLU A 4 3.97 -14.69 7.80
CA GLU A 4 2.84 -14.01 7.12
C GLU A 4 3.17 -13.49 5.70
N THR A 5 4.36 -12.91 5.49
CA THR A 5 4.78 -12.39 4.17
C THR A 5 5.05 -13.51 3.17
N ARG A 6 5.45 -14.69 3.64
CA ARG A 6 5.73 -15.85 2.77
C ARG A 6 4.45 -16.61 2.38
N GLN A 7 3.38 -16.49 3.15
CA GLN A 7 2.06 -17.06 2.84
C GLN A 7 1.22 -16.16 1.91
N PHE A 8 1.31 -14.83 2.06
CA PHE A 8 0.79 -13.85 1.08
C PHE A 8 1.34 -14.09 -0.35
N ILE A 9 2.59 -14.54 -0.43
CA ILE A 9 3.31 -14.92 -1.66
C ILE A 9 2.77 -16.21 -2.30
N LYS A 10 2.00 -17.04 -1.58
CA LYS A 10 1.47 -18.33 -2.05
C LYS A 10 0.00 -18.26 -2.51
N GLU A 11 -0.82 -17.40 -1.90
CA GLU A 11 -2.23 -17.15 -2.27
C GLU A 11 -2.41 -16.21 -3.47
N LEU A 12 -1.39 -15.40 -3.76
CA LEU A 12 -1.19 -14.64 -5.00
C LEU A 12 -1.06 -15.52 -6.26
N LEU A 13 -0.81 -16.83 -6.11
CA LEU A 13 -0.31 -17.71 -7.18
C LEU A 13 -1.38 -18.39 -8.07
N ARG A 14 -2.70 -18.13 -7.97
CA ARG A 14 -3.72 -18.88 -8.74
C ARG A 14 -4.56 -18.10 -9.77
N GLY A 15 -4.34 -16.80 -9.95
CA GLY A 15 -4.93 -16.01 -11.07
C GLY A 15 -5.85 -14.87 -10.64
N GLY A 16 -6.97 -15.15 -9.97
CA GLY A 16 -7.85 -14.10 -9.40
C GLY A 16 -7.23 -13.37 -8.21
N GLY A 17 -6.40 -14.06 -7.43
CA GLY A 17 -5.68 -13.50 -6.29
C GLY A 17 -4.70 -12.38 -6.66
N GLN A 18 -4.28 -12.27 -7.92
CA GLN A 18 -3.33 -11.24 -8.36
C GLN A 18 -3.95 -9.84 -8.35
N ALA A 19 -5.14 -9.68 -8.94
CA ALA A 19 -5.85 -8.40 -8.92
C ALA A 19 -6.23 -8.00 -7.49
N SER A 20 -6.70 -8.96 -6.69
CA SER A 20 -7.06 -8.73 -5.29
C SER A 20 -5.85 -8.38 -4.42
N ALA A 21 -4.71 -9.03 -4.61
CA ALA A 21 -3.50 -8.73 -3.86
C ALA A 21 -2.85 -7.41 -4.26
N ILE A 22 -2.98 -7.02 -5.53
CA ILE A 22 -2.61 -5.70 -6.02
C ILE A 22 -3.47 -4.63 -5.33
N GLY A 23 -4.79 -4.82 -5.30
CA GLY A 23 -5.72 -3.95 -4.59
C GLY A 23 -5.43 -3.88 -3.09
N LEU A 24 -5.17 -5.02 -2.45
CA LEU A 24 -4.75 -5.11 -1.05
C LEU A 24 -3.45 -4.35 -0.80
N SER A 25 -2.46 -4.47 -1.68
CA SER A 25 -1.19 -3.74 -1.53
C SER A 25 -1.39 -2.22 -1.60
N LEU A 26 -2.34 -1.75 -2.42
CA LEU A 26 -2.72 -0.35 -2.51
C LEU A 26 -3.42 0.11 -1.23
N VAL A 27 -4.41 -0.64 -0.73
CA VAL A 27 -5.10 -0.34 0.53
C VAL A 27 -4.11 -0.32 1.70
N LEU A 28 -3.23 -1.30 1.79
CA LEU A 28 -2.19 -1.35 2.83
C LEU A 28 -1.25 -0.15 2.77
N ALA A 29 -0.84 0.28 1.57
CA ALA A 29 -0.01 1.48 1.40
C ALA A 29 -0.73 2.75 1.86
N ILE A 30 -2.02 2.87 1.58
CA ILE A 30 -2.85 4.02 2.01
C ILE A 30 -3.06 3.98 3.53
N VAL A 31 -3.31 2.82 4.12
CA VAL A 31 -3.47 2.67 5.58
C VAL A 31 -2.19 3.03 6.31
N ILE A 32 -1.04 2.56 5.81
CA ILE A 32 0.27 2.89 6.41
C ILE A 32 0.61 4.37 6.21
N GLY A 33 0.42 4.91 5.01
CA GLY A 33 0.70 6.33 4.71
C GLY A 33 -0.23 7.29 5.47
N GLY A 34 -1.52 6.98 5.52
CA GLY A 34 -2.51 7.72 6.30
C GLY A 34 -2.30 7.59 7.80
N GLY A 35 -1.92 6.42 8.30
CA GLY A 35 -1.56 6.19 9.70
C GLY A 35 -0.33 6.99 10.12
N LEU A 36 0.72 7.02 9.29
CA LEU A 36 1.89 7.88 9.50
C LEU A 36 1.52 9.38 9.42
N GLY A 37 0.66 9.76 8.47
CA GLY A 37 0.14 11.12 8.36
C GLY A 37 -0.69 11.55 9.58
N TYR A 38 -1.47 10.63 10.15
CA TYR A 38 -2.23 10.87 11.37
C TYR A 38 -1.33 10.99 12.61
N TRP A 39 -0.27 10.20 12.68
CA TRP A 39 0.72 10.32 13.74
C TRP A 39 1.47 11.67 13.66
N LEU A 40 1.87 12.10 12.47
CA LEU A 40 2.44 13.44 12.25
C LEU A 40 1.41 14.55 12.53
N TYR A 41 0.14 14.33 12.20
CA TYR A 41 -0.93 15.26 12.52
C TYR A 41 -1.04 15.47 14.03
N GLN A 42 -1.05 14.41 14.83
CA GLN A 42 -1.04 14.54 16.30
C GLN A 42 0.20 15.27 16.83
N ALA A 43 1.37 15.05 16.22
CA ALA A 43 2.61 15.70 16.64
C ALA A 43 2.67 17.20 16.29
N THR A 44 2.05 17.61 15.16
CA THR A 44 2.19 18.98 14.63
C THR A 44 0.91 19.81 14.77
N GLY A 45 -0.20 19.20 15.20
CA GLY A 45 -1.51 19.83 15.37
C GLY A 45 -2.18 20.31 14.07
N ASN A 46 -1.55 20.08 12.91
CA ASN A 46 -1.97 20.68 11.65
C ASN A 46 -2.46 19.64 10.63
N SER A 47 -3.74 19.71 10.26
CA SER A 47 -4.45 18.73 9.44
C SER A 47 -3.81 18.50 8.06
N TYR A 48 -3.01 19.46 7.57
CA TYR A 48 -2.25 19.31 6.33
C TYR A 48 -1.34 18.06 6.31
N TRP A 49 -0.79 17.65 7.46
CA TRP A 49 0.09 16.48 7.53
C TRP A 49 -0.64 15.15 7.30
N PHE A 50 -1.90 15.08 7.73
CA PHE A 50 -2.74 13.91 7.45
C PHE A 50 -2.98 13.76 5.96
N TYR A 51 -3.36 14.85 5.28
CA TYR A 51 -3.56 14.84 3.83
C TYR A 51 -2.28 14.53 3.07
N LEU A 52 -1.12 15.06 3.50
CA LEU A 52 0.18 14.75 2.92
C LEU A 52 0.55 13.26 3.07
N GLY A 53 0.34 12.68 4.25
CA GLY A 53 0.61 11.25 4.49
C GLY A 53 -0.31 10.35 3.67
N LEU A 54 -1.60 10.71 3.56
CA LEU A 54 -2.55 10.00 2.72
C LEU A 54 -2.14 10.06 1.24
N LEU A 55 -1.77 11.25 0.75
CA LEU A 55 -1.39 11.49 -0.64
C LEU A 55 -0.09 10.75 -0.99
N LEU A 56 0.89 10.74 -0.08
CA LEU A 56 2.09 9.91 -0.19
C LEU A 56 1.77 8.42 -0.19
N GLY A 57 0.86 7.95 0.67
CA GLY A 57 0.42 6.55 0.70
C GLY A 57 -0.24 6.10 -0.61
N ILE A 58 -1.10 6.95 -1.18
CA ILE A 58 -1.73 6.71 -2.50
C ILE A 58 -0.67 6.65 -3.60
N ILE A 59 0.23 7.64 -3.67
CA ILE A 59 1.30 7.68 -4.70
C ILE A 59 2.21 6.45 -4.58
N ALA A 60 2.61 6.08 -3.37
CA ALA A 60 3.45 4.91 -3.13
C ALA A 60 2.76 3.61 -3.55
N GLY A 61 1.48 3.46 -3.21
CA GLY A 61 0.68 2.30 -3.59
C GLY A 61 0.46 2.20 -5.10
N PHE A 62 0.15 3.31 -5.78
CA PHE A 62 0.01 3.35 -7.24
C PHE A 62 1.33 3.08 -7.95
N ARG A 63 2.45 3.63 -7.45
CA ARG A 63 3.79 3.34 -8.00
C ARG A 63 4.11 1.85 -7.92
N ASN A 64 3.79 1.21 -6.78
CA ASN A 64 3.99 -0.23 -6.59
C ASN A 64 3.11 -1.06 -7.55
N LEU A 65 1.82 -0.70 -7.65
CA LEU A 65 0.88 -1.30 -8.61
C LEU A 65 1.41 -1.19 -10.05
N TYR A 66 1.85 0.00 -10.48
CA TYR A 66 2.32 0.22 -11.85
C TYR A 66 3.56 -0.62 -12.19
N VAL A 67 4.50 -0.73 -11.26
CA VAL A 67 5.69 -1.58 -11.40
C VAL A 67 5.29 -3.05 -11.50
N MET A 68 4.33 -3.51 -10.67
CA MET A 68 3.83 -4.88 -10.72
C MET A 68 3.10 -5.16 -12.04
N SER A 69 2.14 -4.34 -12.44
CA SER A 69 1.39 -4.49 -13.69
C SER A 69 2.30 -4.52 -14.92
N LYS A 70 3.36 -3.70 -14.96
CA LYS A 70 4.33 -3.71 -16.07
C LYS A 70 5.15 -4.99 -16.11
N LYS A 71 5.38 -5.62 -14.96
CA LYS A 71 6.11 -6.89 -14.82
C LYS A 71 5.26 -8.11 -15.21
N TYR A 72 3.93 -8.04 -15.03
CA TYR A 72 3.00 -9.09 -15.45
C TYR A 72 2.62 -9.04 -16.94
N ARG A 73 2.94 -7.96 -17.66
CA ARG A 73 2.64 -7.80 -19.10
C ARG A 73 3.73 -8.35 -20.04
N LYS A 74 4.52 -9.33 -19.60
CA LYS A 74 5.55 -9.99 -20.40
C LYS A 74 5.46 -11.49 -20.18
#